data_AF-A0A4Y2EQM5-F1
#
_entry.id   AF-A0A4Y2EQM5-F1
#
_cell.length_a   1.000
_cell.length_b   1.000
_cell.length_c   1.000
_cell.angle_alpha   90.00
_cell.angle_beta   90.00
_cell.angle_gamma   90.00
#
_symmetry.space_group_name_H-M   'P 1'
#
loop_
_entity.id
_entity.type
_entity.pdbx_description
1 polymer ?
#
loop_
_entity_poly.entity_id
_entity_poly.type
_entity_poly.pdbx_seq_one_letter_code
_entity_poly.pdbx_strand_id
1 'polypeptide(L)'
;MLQKEDIAIDVACNLLKRLTAQIKDCRGTIVNKVLEEAKQSCLDPSFKEEEEIFDEKYEDESSEISQHKKFKLALLQVNDRIEAELETRFQSMQKVNEIFGILVSKQLMTLDNKILREKATTLTNLYRDDLDKDELSVEIESFKYSVIGSGNLAGNG
;
A
#
# COMPACT_ATOMS: atom_id res chain seq x y z
N MET A 1 -6.48 23.43 10.66
CA MET A 1 -7.04 23.13 9.32
C MET A 1 -6.14 22.07 8.68
N LEU A 2 -6.65 20.86 8.50
CA LEU A 2 -5.89 19.68 8.02
C LEU A 2 -6.61 19.06 6.80
N GLN A 3 -7.21 19.89 5.94
CA GLN A 3 -7.68 19.42 4.65
C GLN A 3 -6.47 19.37 3.71
N LYS A 4 -5.85 18.18 3.71
CA LYS A 4 -4.89 17.71 2.71
C LYS A 4 -5.62 17.67 1.37
N GLU A 5 -4.98 18.12 0.29
CA GLU A 5 -5.54 18.13 -1.07
C GLU A 5 -6.37 16.89 -1.38
N ASP A 6 -7.57 17.08 -1.95
CA ASP A 6 -8.42 15.99 -2.44
C ASP A 6 -7.69 15.26 -3.58
N ILE A 7 -7.07 14.13 -3.26
CA ILE A 7 -6.41 13.27 -4.25
C ILE A 7 -7.48 12.42 -4.92
N ALA A 8 -7.54 12.47 -6.25
CA ALA A 8 -8.42 11.62 -7.04
C ALA A 8 -8.17 10.13 -6.74
N ILE A 9 -9.24 9.34 -6.60
CA ILE A 9 -9.18 7.93 -6.15
C ILE A 9 -8.27 7.07 -7.04
N ASP A 10 -8.21 7.34 -8.34
CA ASP A 10 -7.31 6.65 -9.28
C ASP A 10 -5.84 6.94 -9.00
N VAL A 11 -5.51 8.19 -8.65
CA VAL A 11 -4.17 8.60 -8.23
C VAL A 11 -3.82 7.95 -6.91
N ALA A 12 -4.73 7.93 -5.94
CA ALA A 12 -4.55 7.26 -4.66
C ALA A 12 -4.29 5.74 -4.84
N CYS A 13 -5.06 5.07 -5.70
CA CYS A 13 -4.88 3.65 -5.99
C CYS A 13 -3.52 3.34 -6.64
N ASN A 14 -3.09 4.17 -7.60
CA ASN A 14 -1.79 4.01 -8.25
C ASN A 14 -0.63 4.26 -7.28
N LEU A 15 -0.74 5.27 -6.42
CA LEU A 15 0.24 5.56 -5.38
C LEU A 15 0.35 4.40 -4.38
N LEU A 16 -0.78 3.84 -3.93
CA LEU A 16 -0.76 2.68 -3.05
C LEU A 16 -0.16 1.45 -3.71
N LYS A 17 -0.50 1.16 -4.98
CA LYS A 17 0.10 0.04 -5.72
C LYS A 17 1.63 0.16 -5.80
N ARG A 18 2.12 1.37 -6.08
CA ARG A 18 3.56 1.66 -6.09
C ARG A 18 4.16 1.51 -4.68
N LEU A 19 3.49 2.01 -3.65
CA LEU A 19 3.94 1.91 -2.27
C LEU A 19 4.02 0.45 -1.81
N THR A 20 3.03 -0.38 -2.12
CA THR A 20 3.04 -1.82 -1.80
C THR A 20 4.21 -2.53 -2.47
N ALA A 21 4.52 -2.21 -3.73
CA ALA A 21 5.68 -2.76 -4.42
C ALA A 21 7.00 -2.32 -3.77
N GLN A 22 7.12 -1.04 -3.42
CA GLN A 22 8.29 -0.49 -2.73
C GLN A 22 8.50 -1.09 -1.34
N ILE A 23 7.43 -1.36 -0.60
CA ILE A 23 7.51 -1.97 0.74
C ILE A 23 7.96 -3.43 0.64
N LYS A 24 7.49 -4.18 -0.36
CA LYS A 24 7.95 -5.56 -0.62
C LYS A 24 9.43 -5.61 -1.01
N ASP A 25 9.86 -4.67 -1.85
CA ASP A 25 11.27 -4.54 -2.25
C ASP A 25 12.16 -4.13 -1.04
N CYS A 26 11.72 -3.11 -0.29
CA CYS A 26 12.36 -2.67 0.94
C CYS A 26 12.45 -3.77 2.00
N ARG A 27 11.46 -4.66 2.11
CA ARG A 27 11.53 -5.80 3.04
C ARG A 27 12.72 -6.71 2.75
N GLY A 28 13.05 -6.96 1.48
CA GLY A 28 14.23 -7.75 1.10
C GLY A 28 15.55 -7.01 1.37
N THR A 29 15.59 -5.70 1.11
CA THR A 29 16.81 -4.90 1.22
C THR A 29 17.11 -4.43 2.65
N ILE A 30 16.10 -3.98 3.40
CA ILE A 30 16.23 -3.44 4.76
C ILE A 30 16.55 -4.56 5.75
N VAL A 31 15.93 -5.74 5.63
CA VAL A 31 16.25 -6.86 6.53
C VAL A 31 17.71 -7.28 6.39
N ASN A 32 18.24 -7.32 5.16
CA ASN A 32 19.65 -7.61 4.93
C ASN A 32 20.55 -6.47 5.41
N LYS A 33 20.20 -5.22 5.12
CA LYS A 33 21.01 -4.06 5.52
C LYS A 33 21.06 -3.85 7.03
N VAL A 34 19.94 -3.97 7.74
CA VAL A 34 19.87 -3.86 9.21
C VAL A 34 20.59 -5.03 9.87
N LEU A 35 20.52 -6.23 9.27
CA LEU A 35 21.30 -7.37 9.75
C LEU A 35 22.81 -7.12 9.62
N GLU A 36 23.26 -6.58 8.49
CA GLU A 36 24.68 -6.24 8.27
C GLU A 36 25.14 -5.05 9.11
N GLU A 37 24.33 -4.00 9.29
CA GLU A 37 24.63 -2.86 10.17
C GLU A 37 24.67 -3.27 11.64
N ALA A 38 23.79 -4.17 12.09
CA ALA A 38 23.84 -4.72 13.45
C ALA A 38 25.12 -5.54 13.68
N LYS A 39 25.51 -6.39 12.71
CA LYS A 39 26.80 -7.11 12.75
C LYS A 39 27.98 -6.15 12.80
N GLN A 40 27.94 -5.06 12.03
CA GLN A 40 29.00 -4.06 11.98
C GLN A 40 29.05 -3.21 13.26
N SER A 41 27.91 -2.95 13.92
CA SER A 41 27.88 -2.24 15.22
C SER A 41 28.35 -3.10 16.39
N CYS A 42 28.37 -4.43 16.23
CA CYS A 42 29.04 -5.34 17.17
C CYS A 42 30.58 -5.33 17.03
N LEU A 43 31.14 -4.64 16.03
CA LEU A 43 32.58 -4.47 15.84
C LEU A 43 33.05 -3.11 16.41
N ASP A 44 32.61 -2.75 17.60
CA ASP A 44 33.30 -1.71 18.37
C ASP A 44 34.67 -2.29 18.83
N PRO A 45 35.82 -1.59 18.69
CA PRO A 45 37.17 -2.15 18.86
C PRO A 45 37.54 -2.63 20.28
N SER A 46 36.58 -2.71 21.20
CA SER A 46 36.79 -3.26 22.53
C SER A 46 37.00 -4.78 22.53
N PHE A 47 36.69 -5.47 21.43
CA PHE A 47 37.04 -6.88 21.24
C PHE A 47 38.51 -6.99 20.82
N LYS A 48 39.41 -6.89 21.82
CA LYS A 48 40.70 -7.55 21.70
C LYS A 48 40.45 -9.04 21.90
N GLU A 49 40.67 -9.82 20.85
CA GLU A 49 40.99 -11.25 21.01
C GLU A 49 42.31 -11.34 21.79
N GLU A 50 42.23 -11.52 23.10
CA GLU A 50 43.35 -11.99 23.92
C GLU A 50 43.18 -13.51 24.10
N GLU A 51 43.87 -14.29 23.26
CA GLU A 51 44.29 -15.64 23.62
C GLU A 51 45.31 -15.53 24.76
N GLU A 52 44.94 -15.80 26.03
CA GLU A 52 45.74 -16.63 26.96
C GLU A 52 45.02 -16.90 28.31
N ILE A 53 44.58 -18.16 28.47
CA ILE A 53 44.76 -19.07 29.62
C ILE A 53 44.34 -18.63 31.06
N PHE A 54 43.45 -19.46 31.64
CA PHE A 54 43.22 -19.85 33.05
C PHE A 54 42.11 -19.18 33.90
N ASP A 55 41.04 -19.99 34.02
CA ASP A 55 40.25 -20.40 35.19
C ASP A 55 39.48 -19.39 36.06
N GLU A 56 38.29 -19.87 36.45
CA GLU A 56 37.39 -19.40 37.49
C GLU A 56 36.25 -18.42 37.10
N LYS A 57 35.06 -19.05 36.96
CA LYS A 57 33.67 -18.56 36.96
C LYS A 57 33.08 -18.13 35.61
N TYR A 58 32.45 -19.11 34.98
CA TYR A 58 31.37 -18.94 34.00
C TYR A 58 30.24 -18.09 34.60
N GLU A 59 30.18 -16.81 34.24
CA GLU A 59 28.94 -16.04 34.21
C GLU A 59 28.31 -16.24 32.82
N ASP A 60 27.12 -16.83 32.87
CA ASP A 60 26.12 -17.12 31.84
C ASP A 60 26.15 -16.31 30.51
N GLU A 61 26.95 -16.77 29.54
CA GLU A 61 26.87 -16.33 28.13
C GLU A 61 25.52 -16.65 27.45
N SER A 62 24.59 -17.36 28.11
CA SER A 62 23.27 -17.67 27.53
C SER A 62 22.31 -16.48 27.48
N SER A 63 22.56 -15.45 28.30
CA SER A 63 21.66 -14.30 28.47
C SER A 63 21.73 -13.29 27.30
N GLU A 64 22.91 -13.11 26.70
CA GLU A 64 23.13 -12.09 25.66
C GLU A 64 22.63 -12.54 24.27
N ILE A 65 22.84 -13.83 23.95
CA ILE A 65 22.26 -14.50 22.76
C ILE A 65 20.72 -14.49 22.81
N SER A 66 20.14 -14.48 24.02
CA SER A 66 18.68 -14.44 24.24
C SER A 66 18.06 -13.08 23.90
N GLN A 67 18.70 -11.96 24.26
CA GLN A 67 18.16 -10.62 24.00
C GLN A 67 18.20 -10.26 22.52
N HIS A 68 19.30 -10.57 21.82
CA HIS A 68 19.41 -10.35 20.37
C HIS A 68 18.34 -11.13 19.59
N LYS A 69 18.11 -12.39 19.95
CA LYS A 69 17.04 -13.22 19.37
C LYS A 69 15.64 -12.65 19.65
N LYS A 70 15.39 -12.16 20.87
CA LYS A 70 14.11 -11.51 21.23
C LYS A 70 13.87 -10.22 20.45
N PHE A 71 14.89 -9.38 20.31
CA PHE A 71 14.81 -8.16 19.52
C PHE A 71 14.55 -8.45 18.03
N LYS A 72 15.29 -9.41 17.45
CA LYS A 72 15.06 -9.86 16.07
C LYS A 72 13.65 -10.39 15.86
N LEU A 73 13.13 -11.18 16.80
CA LEU A 73 11.77 -11.69 16.77
C LEU A 73 10.74 -10.55 16.82
N ALA A 74 10.93 -9.57 17.72
CA ALA A 74 10.05 -8.41 17.83
C ALA A 74 10.04 -7.56 16.55
N LEU A 75 11.20 -7.35 15.92
CA LEU A 75 11.31 -6.61 14.66
C LEU A 75 10.52 -7.30 13.53
N LEU A 76 10.66 -8.63 13.42
CA LEU A 76 9.90 -9.41 12.44
C LEU A 76 8.40 -9.32 12.68
N GLN A 77 7.95 -9.43 13.93
CA GLN A 77 6.53 -9.32 14.28
C GLN A 77 5.94 -7.93 13.95
N VAL A 78 6.69 -6.86 14.20
CA VAL A 78 6.26 -5.50 13.85
C VAL A 78 6.15 -5.35 12.33
N ASN A 79 7.11 -5.86 11.56
CA ASN A 79 7.06 -5.81 10.10
C ASN A 79 5.89 -6.62 9.53
N ASP A 80 5.66 -7.85 10.04
CA ASP A 80 4.53 -8.68 9.62
C ASP A 80 3.19 -7.98 9.90
N ARG A 81 3.08 -7.31 11.04
CA ARG A 81 1.89 -6.50 11.37
C ARG A 81 1.70 -5.32 10.43
N ILE A 82 2.76 -4.56 10.14
CA ILE A 82 2.70 -3.43 9.21
C ILE A 82 2.27 -3.91 7.82
N GLU A 83 2.84 -5.02 7.34
CA GLU A 83 2.48 -5.62 6.05
C GLU A 83 1.00 -6.01 6.02
N ALA A 84 0.50 -6.69 7.05
CA ALA A 84 -0.90 -7.11 7.14
C ALA A 84 -1.87 -5.91 7.18
N GLU A 85 -1.55 -4.87 7.95
CA GLU A 85 -2.38 -3.66 8.02
C GLU A 85 -2.39 -2.89 6.69
N LEU A 86 -1.26 -2.79 6.01
CA LEU A 86 -1.17 -2.14 4.71
C LEU A 86 -1.92 -2.91 3.62
N GLU A 87 -1.78 -4.23 3.57
CA GLU A 87 -2.53 -5.07 2.63
C GLU A 87 -4.03 -4.94 2.89
N THR A 88 -4.47 -4.95 4.15
CA THR A 88 -5.88 -4.75 4.50
C THR A 88 -6.41 -3.41 4.00
N ARG A 89 -5.65 -2.32 4.20
CA ARG A 89 -6.03 -0.98 3.71
C ARG A 89 -6.05 -0.92 2.19
N PHE A 90 -5.09 -1.55 1.52
CA PHE A 90 -5.03 -1.62 0.07
C PHE A 90 -6.26 -2.35 -0.49
N GLN A 91 -6.59 -3.52 0.05
CA GLN A 91 -7.77 -4.29 -0.34
C GLN A 91 -9.07 -3.51 -0.10
N SER A 92 -9.17 -2.80 1.03
CA SER A 92 -10.32 -1.93 1.30
C SER A 92 -10.44 -0.81 0.26
N MET A 93 -9.33 -0.17 -0.11
CA MET A 93 -9.34 0.89 -1.11
C MET A 93 -9.61 0.37 -2.53
N GLN A 94 -9.10 -0.82 -2.87
CA GLN A 94 -9.41 -1.47 -4.15
C GLN A 94 -10.91 -1.72 -4.29
N LYS A 95 -11.59 -2.21 -3.25
CA LYS A 95 -13.05 -2.40 -3.25
C LYS A 95 -13.80 -1.08 -3.49
N VAL A 96 -13.37 0.00 -2.85
CA VAL A 96 -13.95 1.34 -3.08
C VAL A 96 -13.74 1.76 -4.54
N ASN A 97 -12.55 1.57 -5.09
CA ASN A 97 -12.26 1.90 -6.49
C ASN A 97 -12.98 0.99 -7.49
N GLU A 98 -13.26 -0.26 -7.17
CA GLU A 98 -14.05 -1.15 -8.05
C GLU A 98 -15.49 -0.65 -8.22
N ILE A 99 -16.05 -0.08 -7.15
CA ILE A 99 -17.42 0.46 -7.08
C ILE A 99 -17.49 1.87 -7.69
N PHE A 100 -16.63 2.78 -7.23
CA PHE A 100 -16.69 4.21 -7.58
C PHE A 100 -15.74 4.62 -8.71
N GLY A 101 -14.82 3.75 -9.14
CA GLY A 101 -13.80 4.08 -10.15
C GLY A 101 -14.37 4.47 -11.51
N ILE A 102 -15.62 4.11 -11.82
CA ILE A 102 -16.32 4.55 -13.04
C ILE A 102 -16.57 6.06 -13.08
N LEU A 103 -16.61 6.72 -11.92
CA LEU A 103 -16.78 8.16 -11.83
C LEU A 103 -15.50 8.91 -12.20
N VAL A 104 -14.38 8.20 -12.38
CA VAL A 104 -13.13 8.77 -12.85
C VAL A 104 -13.11 8.79 -14.38
N SER A 105 -13.08 10.00 -14.94
CA SER A 105 -13.16 10.28 -16.38
C SER A 105 -12.21 9.45 -17.26
N LYS A 106 -10.96 9.24 -16.82
CA LYS A 106 -9.97 8.45 -17.58
C LYS A 106 -10.35 6.98 -17.74
N GLN A 107 -10.92 6.37 -16.71
CA GLN A 107 -11.38 4.97 -16.79
C GLN A 107 -12.66 4.87 -17.62
N LEU A 108 -13.55 5.84 -17.44
CA LEU A 108 -14.84 5.94 -18.13
C LEU A 108 -14.70 5.96 -19.66
N MET A 109 -13.70 6.66 -20.20
CA MET A 109 -13.45 6.71 -21.65
C MET A 109 -13.11 5.33 -22.26
N THR A 110 -12.50 4.44 -21.48
CA THR A 110 -12.03 3.13 -21.95
C THR A 110 -13.06 2.01 -21.79
N LEU A 111 -14.10 2.23 -20.99
CA LEU A 111 -15.11 1.24 -20.67
C LEU A 111 -16.20 1.18 -21.76
N ASP A 112 -16.56 -0.01 -22.20
CA ASP A 112 -17.72 -0.21 -23.07
C ASP A 112 -19.03 0.15 -22.35
N ASN A 113 -20.04 0.63 -23.10
CA ASN A 113 -21.30 1.07 -22.51
C ASN A 113 -22.04 -0.06 -21.77
N LYS A 114 -21.88 -1.32 -22.23
CA LYS A 114 -22.43 -2.48 -21.52
C LYS A 114 -21.82 -2.63 -20.13
N ILE A 115 -20.48 -2.58 -20.04
CA ILE A 115 -19.74 -2.71 -18.77
C ILE A 115 -20.07 -1.51 -17.86
N LEU A 116 -20.21 -0.33 -18.45
CA LEU A 116 -20.55 0.88 -17.73
C LEU A 116 -21.93 0.79 -17.07
N ARG A 117 -22.93 0.28 -17.81
CA ARG A 117 -24.28 0.05 -17.30
C ARG A 117 -24.34 -1.03 -16.21
N GLU A 118 -23.55 -2.09 -16.37
CA GLU A 118 -23.39 -3.12 -15.32
C GLU A 118 -22.85 -2.50 -14.04
N LYS A 119 -21.79 -1.69 -14.12
CA LYS A 119 -21.22 -1.01 -12.95
C LYS A 119 -22.16 0.03 -12.33
N ALA A 120 -22.90 0.79 -13.14
CA ALA A 120 -23.93 1.72 -12.66
C ALA A 120 -25.07 0.97 -11.93
N THR A 121 -25.47 -0.20 -12.45
CA THR A 121 -26.46 -1.07 -11.80
C THR A 121 -25.94 -1.62 -10.48
N THR A 122 -24.67 -2.02 -10.40
CA THR A 122 -24.04 -2.43 -9.14
C THR A 122 -24.09 -1.30 -8.11
N LEU A 123 -23.76 -0.07 -8.51
CA LEU A 123 -23.75 1.09 -7.63
C LEU A 123 -25.16 1.45 -7.11
N THR A 124 -26.17 1.48 -7.98
CA THR A 124 -27.58 1.71 -7.58
C THR A 124 -28.13 0.59 -6.71
N ASN A 125 -27.70 -0.66 -6.90
CA ASN A 125 -28.10 -1.74 -6.00
C ASN A 125 -27.51 -1.60 -4.59
N LEU A 126 -26.29 -1.05 -4.46
CA LEU A 126 -25.62 -0.80 -3.18
C LEU A 126 -26.26 0.37 -2.41
N TYR A 127 -26.72 1.39 -3.12
CA TYR A 127 -27.28 2.62 -2.55
C TYR A 127 -28.69 2.90 -3.09
N ARG A 128 -29.57 1.89 -2.99
CA ARG A 128 -30.91 1.91 -3.60
C ARG A 128 -31.81 3.05 -3.07
N ASP A 129 -31.62 3.40 -1.80
CA ASP A 129 -32.42 4.43 -1.16
C ASP A 129 -31.98 5.85 -1.59
N ASP A 130 -30.76 5.99 -2.11
CA ASP A 130 -30.15 7.28 -2.47
C ASP A 130 -30.03 7.48 -3.98
N LEU A 131 -30.05 6.41 -4.77
CA LEU A 131 -29.77 6.46 -6.21
C LEU A 131 -30.93 5.91 -7.03
N ASP A 132 -31.44 6.72 -7.96
CA ASP A 132 -32.36 6.27 -9.00
C ASP A 132 -31.59 5.52 -10.09
N LYS A 133 -32.05 4.30 -10.38
CA LYS A 133 -31.39 3.39 -11.31
C LYS A 133 -31.43 3.88 -12.75
N ASP A 134 -32.57 4.40 -13.17
CA ASP A 134 -32.80 4.79 -14.56
C ASP A 134 -32.11 6.14 -14.83
N GLU A 135 -32.17 7.07 -13.88
CA GLU A 135 -31.45 8.35 -13.93
C GLU A 135 -29.94 8.15 -13.98
N LEU A 136 -29.36 7.40 -13.03
CA LEU A 136 -27.90 7.22 -12.97
C LEU A 136 -27.34 6.55 -14.23
N SER A 137 -28.07 5.59 -14.82
CA SER A 137 -27.62 4.94 -16.05
C SER A 137 -27.56 5.91 -17.22
N VAL A 138 -28.53 6.83 -17.33
CA VAL A 138 -28.58 7.84 -18.40
C VAL A 138 -27.52 8.91 -18.19
N GLU A 139 -27.33 9.37 -16.94
CA GLU A 139 -26.35 10.40 -16.61
C GLU A 139 -24.92 9.92 -16.84
N ILE A 140 -24.58 8.70 -16.43
CA ILE A 140 -23.23 8.14 -16.59
C ILE A 140 -22.86 7.95 -18.08
N GLU A 141 -23.80 7.49 -18.91
CA GLU A 141 -23.58 7.38 -20.36
C GLU A 141 -23.40 8.78 -20.98
N SER A 142 -24.24 9.74 -20.60
CA SER A 142 -24.15 11.12 -21.06
C SER A 142 -22.84 11.80 -20.65
N PHE A 143 -22.40 11.57 -19.41
CA PHE A 143 -21.14 12.07 -18.88
C PHE A 143 -19.96 11.54 -19.70
N LYS A 144 -19.94 10.25 -20.05
CA LYS A 144 -18.90 9.68 -20.92
C LYS A 144 -18.76 10.43 -22.23
N TYR A 145 -19.87 10.70 -22.93
CA TYR A 145 -19.81 11.42 -24.21
C TYR A 145 -19.44 12.89 -24.05
N SER A 146 -19.85 13.56 -22.97
CA SER A 146 -19.44 14.93 -22.64
C SER A 146 -17.92 15.03 -22.43
N VAL A 147 -17.34 14.07 -21.71
CA VAL A 147 -15.89 14.01 -21.46
C VAL A 147 -15.12 13.70 -22.75
N ILE A 148 -15.61 12.82 -23.62
CA ILE A 148 -14.99 12.55 -24.94
C ILE A 148 -15.08 13.78 -25.85
N GLY A 149 -16.22 14.48 -25.87
CA GLY A 149 -16.44 15.68 -26.68
C GLY A 149 -15.52 16.84 -26.31
N SER A 150 -15.19 16.98 -25.02
CA SER A 150 -14.27 18.00 -24.52
C SER A 150 -12.79 17.67 -24.74
N GLY A 151 -12.40 16.39 -24.72
CA GLY A 151 -11.01 15.95 -24.97
C GLY A 151 -10.53 16.20 -26.40
N ASN A 152 -11.43 16.15 -27.40
CA ASN A 152 -11.09 16.36 -28.81
C ASN A 152 -10.93 17.83 -29.20
N LEU A 153 -11.39 18.78 -28.37
CA LEU A 153 -11.27 20.22 -28.63
C LEU A 153 -9.94 20.81 -28.14
N ALA A 154 -9.20 20.12 -27.27
CA ALA A 154 -7.93 20.58 -26.70
C ALA A 154 -6.68 20.25 -27.56
N GLY A 155 -6.87 19.62 -28.73
CA GLY A 155 -5.77 19.17 -29.62
C GLY A 155 -5.46 20.07 -30.82
N ASN A 156 -6.20 21.17 -31.02
CA ASN A 156 -5.95 22.13 -32.09
C ASN A 156 -5.81 23.54 -31.48
N GLY A 157 -4.60 23.91 -31.08
CA GLY A 157 -4.24 25.25 -30.60
C GLY A 157 -2.73 25.42 -30.55
#